data_AF-A0A7Y0SL62-F1
#
_entry.id   AF-A0A7Y0SL62-F1
#
_cell.length_a   1.000
_cell.length_b   1.000
_cell.length_c   1.000
_cell.angle_alpha   90.00
_cell.angle_beta   90.00
_cell.angle_gamma   90.00
#
_symmetry.space_group_name_H-M   'P 1'
#
loop_
_entity.id
_entity.type
_entity.pdbx_description
1 polymer ?
#
loop_
_entity_poly.entity_id
_entity_poly.type
_entity_poly.pdbx_seq_one_letter_code
_entity_poly.pdbx_strand_id
1 'polypeptide(L)' 'MTPFASAILEWYDAYGRKDLPWQQNKTAYSVWLSEIMLQQTQVTTVIPYYQRFLERFPTVIDLANAEQDEVLHLWT' A
#
# COMPACT_ATOMS: atom_id res chain seq x y z
N MET A 1 7.08 28.27 0.74
CA MET A 1 6.82 27.26 -0.30
C MET A 1 6.91 27.91 -1.67
N THR A 2 7.39 27.21 -2.68
CA THR A 2 7.36 27.72 -4.07
C THR A 2 5.92 27.73 -4.59
N PRO A 3 5.55 28.62 -5.54
CA PRO A 3 4.20 28.67 -6.10
C PRO A 3 3.72 27.32 -6.68
N PHE A 4 4.65 26.56 -7.28
CA PHE A 4 4.36 25.22 -7.81
C PHE A 4 3.98 24.23 -6.69
N ALA A 5 4.75 24.19 -5.61
CA ALA A 5 4.46 23.29 -4.49
C ALA A 5 3.09 23.60 -3.86
N SER A 6 2.74 24.88 -3.70
CA SER A 6 1.43 25.30 -3.18
C SER A 6 0.29 24.83 -4.09
N ALA A 7 0.39 25.05 -5.40
CA ALA A 7 -0.64 24.64 -6.35
C ALA A 7 -0.88 23.11 -6.36
N ILE A 8 0.18 22.31 -6.25
CA ILE A 8 0.06 20.84 -6.18
C ILE A 8 -0.62 20.41 -4.87
N LEU A 9 -0.28 21.02 -3.74
CA LEU A 9 -0.90 20.67 -2.46
C LEU A 9 -2.38 21.07 -2.42
N GLU A 10 -2.75 22.24 -2.94
CA GLU A 10 -4.15 22.68 -3.04
C GLU A 10 -4.97 21.74 -3.93
N TRP A 11 -4.43 21.35 -5.08
CA TRP A 11 -5.09 20.37 -5.95
C TRP A 11 -5.21 19.00 -5.29
N TYR A 12 -4.15 18.51 -4.63
CA TYR A 12 -4.19 17.22 -3.93
C TYR A 12 -5.19 17.26 -2.76
N ASP A 13 -5.37 18.41 -2.12
CA ASP A 13 -6.36 18.54 -1.07
C ASP A 13 -7.79 18.44 -1.61
N ALA A 14 -8.08 19.10 -2.73
CA ALA A 14 -9.42 19.09 -3.34
C ALA A 14 -9.75 17.83 -4.15
N TYR A 15 -8.78 17.21 -4.80
CA TYR A 15 -8.99 16.16 -5.81
C TYR A 15 -8.10 14.91 -5.65
N GLY A 16 -7.15 14.94 -4.71
CA GLY A 16 -6.22 13.83 -4.49
C GLY A 16 -6.94 12.58 -3.96
N ARG A 17 -6.38 11.40 -4.28
CA ARG A 17 -6.83 10.14 -3.68
C ARG A 17 -6.33 10.08 -2.24
N LYS A 18 -7.28 10.01 -1.28
CA LYS A 18 -6.98 9.94 0.16
C LYS A 18 -7.52 8.68 0.83
N ASP A 19 -8.36 7.91 0.15
CA ASP A 19 -9.15 6.82 0.74
C ASP A 19 -8.57 5.42 0.45
N LEU A 20 -7.36 5.33 -0.10
CA LEU A 20 -6.74 4.04 -0.37
C LEU A 20 -6.33 3.34 0.94
N PRO A 21 -6.43 2.00 1.05
CA PRO A 21 -6.14 1.28 2.30
C PRO A 21 -4.76 1.57 2.88
N TRP A 22 -3.73 1.63 2.03
CA TRP A 22 -2.34 1.94 2.42
C TRP A 22 -2.09 3.42 2.71
N GLN A 23 -3.06 4.30 2.48
CA GLN A 23 -2.99 5.71 2.90
C GLN A 23 -3.60 5.93 4.29
N GLN A 24 -4.36 4.96 4.81
CA GLN A 24 -4.92 4.97 6.15
C GLN A 24 -3.92 4.35 7.14
N ASN A 25 -3.81 4.92 8.35
CA ASN A 25 -2.96 4.38 9.43
C ASN A 25 -1.54 3.96 8.99
N LYS A 26 -0.90 4.81 8.17
CA LYS A 26 0.38 4.52 7.50
C LYS A 26 1.47 4.07 8.47
N THR A 27 1.96 2.86 8.25
CA THR A 27 3.20 2.32 8.83
C THR A 27 4.24 2.08 7.73
N ALA A 28 5.52 2.04 8.07
CA ALA A 28 6.59 1.76 7.11
C ALA A 28 6.36 0.43 6.36
N TYR A 29 5.90 -0.61 7.07
CA TYR A 29 5.55 -1.91 6.49
C TYR A 29 4.38 -1.80 5.51
N SER A 30 3.28 -1.17 5.92
CA SER A 30 2.07 -1.02 5.11
C SER A 30 2.31 -0.23 3.81
N VAL A 31 3.20 0.78 3.85
CA VAL A 31 3.57 1.59 2.69
C VAL A 31 4.49 0.79 1.78
N TRP A 32 5.56 0.18 2.34
CA TRP A 32 6.48 -0.66 1.55
C TRP A 32 5.75 -1.77 0.79
N LEU A 33 4.85 -2.50 1.46
CA LEU A 33 4.07 -3.56 0.85
C LEU A 33 3.22 -3.04 -0.33
N SER A 34 2.54 -1.90 -0.14
CA SER A 34 1.73 -1.30 -1.19
C SER A 34 2.55 -0.87 -2.41
N GLU A 35 3.73 -0.28 -2.19
CA GLU A 35 4.62 0.15 -3.26
C GLU A 35 5.12 -1.04 -4.09
N ILE A 36 5.51 -2.16 -3.45
CA ILE A 36 5.93 -3.36 -4.16
C ILE A 36 4.80 -3.93 -5.03
N MET A 37 3.57 -4.01 -4.50
CA MET A 37 2.42 -4.51 -5.28
C MET A 37 2.05 -3.59 -6.45
N LEU A 38 2.14 -2.27 -6.26
CA LEU A 38 1.74 -1.25 -7.25
C LEU A 38 2.75 -1.05 -8.39
N GLN A 39 3.98 -1.57 -8.29
CA GLN A 39 4.99 -1.46 -9.35
C GLN A 39 4.59 -2.10 -10.68
N GLN A 40 3.86 -3.22 -10.63
CA GLN A 40 3.47 -3.98 -11.83
C GLN A 40 1.96 -4.22 -11.95
N THR A 41 1.17 -3.78 -10.96
CA THR A 41 -0.25 -4.10 -10.85
C THR A 41 -1.10 -2.84 -10.66
N GLN A 42 -2.28 -2.80 -11.30
CA GLN A 42 -3.21 -1.68 -11.16
C GLN A 42 -3.84 -1.61 -9.77
N VAL A 43 -4.12 -0.38 -9.30
CA VAL A 43 -4.68 -0.09 -7.96
C VAL A 43 -5.90 -0.96 -7.61
N THR A 44 -6.85 -1.09 -8.53
CA THR A 44 -8.10 -1.83 -8.30
C THR A 44 -7.87 -3.31 -8.03
N THR A 45 -6.90 -3.91 -8.71
CA THR A 45 -6.50 -5.30 -8.51
C THR A 45 -5.73 -5.48 -7.21
N VAL A 46 -4.89 -4.50 -6.81
CA VAL A 46 -4.06 -4.60 -5.61
C VAL A 46 -4.87 -4.56 -4.31
N ILE A 47 -5.96 -3.78 -4.25
CA ILE A 47 -6.74 -3.57 -3.02
C ILE A 47 -7.08 -4.88 -2.27
N PRO A 48 -7.74 -5.88 -2.90
CA PRO A 48 -8.09 -7.12 -2.20
C PRO A 48 -6.86 -7.98 -1.83
N TYR A 49 -5.77 -7.91 -2.59
CA TYR A 49 -4.54 -8.62 -2.26
C TYR A 49 -3.87 -8.01 -1.04
N TYR A 50 -3.71 -6.69 -1.05
CA TYR A 50 -3.15 -5.93 0.06
C TYR A 50 -3.88 -6.19 1.38
N GLN A 51 -5.23 -6.18 1.36
CA GLN A 51 -6.04 -6.45 2.55
C GLN A 51 -5.82 -7.87 3.08
N ARG A 52 -5.93 -8.90 2.23
CA ARG A 52 -5.66 -10.29 2.62
C ARG A 52 -4.24 -10.48 3.15
N PHE A 53 -3.27 -9.80 2.54
CA PHE A 53 -1.86 -9.89 2.92
C PHE A 53 -1.62 -9.29 4.31
N LEU A 54 -2.23 -8.14 4.63
CA LEU A 54 -2.15 -7.54 5.96
C LEU A 54 -2.96 -8.29 7.02
N GLU A 55 -4.08 -8.91 6.64
CA GLU A 55 -4.84 -9.79 7.53
C GLU A 55 -4.01 -11.01 7.92
N ARG A 56 -3.28 -11.61 6.97
CA ARG A 56 -2.44 -12.79 7.22
C ARG A 56 -1.09 -12.45 7.85
N PHE A 57 -0.47 -11.36 7.42
CA PHE A 57 0.85 -10.89 7.88
C PHE A 57 0.73 -9.44 8.38
N PRO A 58 0.21 -9.21 9.60
CA PRO A 58 0.00 -7.87 10.14
C PRO A 58 1.30 -7.08 10.32
N THR A 59 2.40 -7.77 10.60
CA THR A 59 3.72 -7.17 10.77
C THR A 59 4.75 -7.79 9.82
N VAL A 60 5.84 -7.05 9.58
CA VAL A 60 7.00 -7.56 8.82
C VAL A 60 7.62 -8.80 9.47
N ILE A 61 7.49 -8.96 10.79
CA ILE A 61 7.99 -10.14 11.51
C ILE A 61 7.13 -11.36 11.21
N ASP A 62 5.80 -11.20 11.12
CA ASP A 62 4.89 -12.28 10.71
C ASP A 62 5.19 -12.73 9.29
N LEU A 63 5.46 -11.79 8.38
CA LEU A 63 5.88 -12.09 7.01
C LEU A 63 7.24 -12.81 6.98
N ALA A 64 8.21 -12.37 7.78
CA ALA A 64 9.54 -12.97 7.82
C ALA A 64 9.54 -14.41 8.37
N ASN A 65 8.59 -14.74 9.25
CA ASN A 65 8.44 -16.08 9.83
C ASN A 65 7.55 -17.01 8.98
N ALA A 66 6.91 -16.50 7.93
CA ALA A 66 6.04 -17.29 7.07
C ALA A 66 6.82 -18.22 6.13
N GLU A 67 6.20 -19.33 5.74
CA GLU A 67 6.76 -20.17 4.70
C GLU A 67 6.67 -19.46 3.33
N GLN A 68 7.71 -19.60 2.52
CA GLN A 68 7.77 -18.93 1.21
C GLN A 68 6.59 -19.34 0.31
N ASP A 69 6.17 -20.60 0.35
CA ASP A 69 5.05 -21.09 -0.46
C ASP A 69 3.72 -20.44 -0.06
N GLU A 70 3.53 -20.15 1.24
CA GLU A 70 2.36 -19.43 1.73
C GLU A 70 2.35 -17.98 1.22
N VAL A 71 3.51 -17.33 1.24
CA VAL A 71 3.69 -15.98 0.70
C VAL A 71 3.34 -15.95 -0.79
N LEU A 72 3.85 -16.89 -1.58
CA LEU A 72 3.57 -16.98 -3.02
C LEU A 72 2.09 -17.27 -3.31
N HIS A 73 1.45 -18.13 -2.51
CA HIS A 73 0.04 -18.43 -2.64
C HIS A 73 -0.85 -17.20 -2.43
N LEU A 74 -0.50 -16.32 -1.49
CA LEU A 74 -1.23 -15.07 -1.24
C LEU A 74 -0.88 -13.94 -2.21
N TRP A 75 0.22 -14.09 -2.95
CA TRP A 75 0.70 -13.14 -3.97
C TRP A 75 0.15 -13.40 -5.38
N THR A 76 -0.63 -14.48 -5.57
CA THR A 76 -1.25 -14.88 -6.85
C THR A 76 -2.76 -14.75 -6.83
#